data_AF-A0A259ZW97-F1
#
_entry.id   AF-A0A259ZW97-F1
#
_cell.length_a   1.000
_cell.length_b   1.000
_cell.length_c   1.000
_cell.angle_alpha   90.00
_cell.angle_beta   90.00
_cell.angle_gamma   90.00
#
_symmetry.space_group_name_H-M   'P 1'
#
loop_
_entity.id
_entity.type
_entity.pdbx_description
1 polymer ?
#
loop_
_entity_poly.entity_id
_entity_poly.type
_entity_poly.pdbx_seq_one_letter_code
_entity_poly.pdbx_strand_id
1 'polypeptide(L)'
;MGAGTAVMADPVQREFVDIHHHAGVDTLRRRRTVLEAGEEYRRLAGWVVVKSHLASTTAVAWEARRRGLPVSGSVVLNHLAGGLDPRVVEQAVLTHGPDSPVRPLIYLPTLTGHAHAPSQDAFHPDIGARSVGIRVSDDEGRLLPETVEVIAACADLPVVLATGHCVRDEVMRVVDCAVEHGVSRIVVTHATHPSSD
;
A
#
# COMPACT_ATOMS: atom_id res chain seq x y z
N MET A 1 -12.71 -3.06 -33.70
CA MET A 1 -11.47 -2.27 -33.71
C MET A 1 -10.64 -2.70 -32.52
N GLY A 2 -9.60 -3.50 -32.75
CA GLY A 2 -8.73 -3.97 -31.66
C GLY A 2 -7.95 -2.79 -31.10
N ALA A 3 -8.23 -2.41 -29.86
CA ALA A 3 -7.35 -1.53 -29.13
C ALA A 3 -6.03 -2.28 -28.95
N GLY A 4 -5.03 -1.92 -29.76
CA GLY A 4 -3.67 -2.42 -29.58
C GLY A 4 -3.29 -2.16 -28.13
N THR A 5 -3.05 -3.24 -27.38
CA THR A 5 -2.43 -3.17 -26.07
C THR A 5 -1.07 -2.56 -26.28
N ALA A 6 -0.95 -1.25 -26.05
CA ALA A 6 0.34 -0.61 -25.93
C ALA A 6 1.12 -1.43 -24.90
N VAL A 7 2.13 -2.16 -25.37
CA VAL A 7 2.98 -2.99 -24.53
C VAL A 7 3.64 -2.00 -23.57
N MET A 8 3.15 -1.96 -22.33
CA MET A 8 3.76 -1.13 -21.30
C MET A 8 5.20 -1.59 -21.14
N ALA A 9 6.15 -0.66 -21.33
CA ALA A 9 7.56 -0.97 -21.18
C ALA A 9 7.83 -1.58 -19.80
N ASP A 10 8.55 -2.69 -19.81
CA ASP A 10 8.84 -3.56 -18.68
C ASP A 10 9.44 -2.75 -17.51
N PRO A 11 8.91 -2.83 -16.28
CA PRO A 11 9.47 -2.18 -15.10
C PRO A 11 10.91 -2.60 -14.82
N VAL A 12 11.36 -3.77 -15.29
CA VAL A 12 12.76 -4.23 -15.17
C VAL A 12 13.70 -3.36 -16.02
N GLN A 13 13.19 -2.65 -17.03
CA GLN A 13 13.97 -1.71 -17.85
C GLN A 13 14.01 -0.29 -17.26
N ARG A 14 13.44 -0.08 -16.07
CA ARG A 14 13.46 1.21 -15.38
C ARG A 14 14.72 1.35 -14.55
N GLU A 15 15.18 2.59 -14.39
CA GLU A 15 16.37 2.86 -13.58
C GLU A 15 16.13 2.61 -12.09
N PHE A 16 14.90 2.81 -11.63
CA PHE A 16 14.51 2.59 -10.24
C PHE A 16 13.00 2.34 -10.10
N VAL A 17 12.64 1.78 -8.95
CA VAL A 17 11.25 1.61 -8.51
C VAL A 17 11.10 2.26 -7.14
N ASP A 18 10.27 3.28 -7.04
CA ASP A 18 9.83 3.84 -5.75
C ASP A 18 8.58 3.10 -5.29
N ILE A 19 8.72 2.32 -4.23
CA ILE A 19 7.64 1.48 -3.70
C ILE A 19 6.76 2.19 -2.68
N HIS A 20 7.04 3.44 -2.31
CA HIS A 20 6.30 4.15 -1.26
C HIS A 20 6.24 5.64 -1.57
N HIS A 21 5.32 6.02 -2.46
CA HIS A 21 5.09 7.43 -2.81
C HIS A 21 3.67 7.88 -2.49
N HIS A 22 3.52 8.92 -1.69
CA HIS A 22 2.19 9.48 -1.38
C HIS A 22 1.75 10.50 -2.45
N ALA A 23 0.69 10.17 -3.20
CA ALA A 23 0.12 11.04 -4.22
C ALA A 23 -1.40 10.82 -4.36
N GLY A 24 -2.11 11.86 -4.83
CA GLY A 24 -3.56 11.85 -5.00
C GLY A 24 -4.33 12.04 -3.70
N VAL A 25 -5.48 11.38 -3.63
CA VAL A 25 -6.38 11.43 -2.47
C VAL A 25 -5.76 10.67 -1.30
N ASP A 26 -5.64 11.33 -0.15
CA ASP A 26 -5.05 10.79 1.07
C ASP A 26 -5.65 11.48 2.30
N THR A 27 -5.21 11.15 3.51
CA THR A 27 -5.63 11.85 4.73
C THR A 27 -5.13 13.29 4.77
N LEU A 28 -3.93 13.53 4.24
CA LEU A 28 -3.31 14.84 4.10
C LEU A 28 -3.31 15.28 2.63
N ARG A 29 -3.36 16.59 2.40
CA ARG A 29 -3.24 17.14 1.05
C ARG A 29 -1.86 16.83 0.48
N ARG A 30 -1.82 16.04 -0.61
CA ARG A 30 -0.57 15.68 -1.29
C ARG A 30 -0.20 16.71 -2.37
N ARG A 31 1.10 16.83 -2.63
CA ARG A 31 1.65 17.80 -3.59
C ARG A 31 1.28 17.49 -5.04
N ARG A 32 1.10 16.21 -5.37
CA ARG A 32 0.84 15.71 -6.72
C ARG A 32 -0.36 14.79 -6.70
N THR A 33 -1.14 14.82 -7.77
CA THR A 33 -2.07 13.76 -8.16
C THR A 33 -1.32 12.51 -8.61
N VAL A 34 -2.04 11.38 -8.74
CA VAL A 34 -1.45 10.14 -9.26
C VAL A 34 -0.94 10.31 -10.70
N LEU A 35 -1.64 11.10 -11.52
CA LEU A 35 -1.23 11.35 -12.91
C LEU A 35 0.04 12.20 -12.97
N GLU A 36 0.12 13.29 -12.21
CA GLU A 36 1.32 14.14 -12.15
C GLU A 36 2.54 13.37 -11.59
N ALA A 37 2.32 12.47 -10.62
CA ALA A 37 3.36 11.58 -10.15
C ALA A 37 3.80 10.64 -11.29
N GLY A 38 2.88 9.96 -11.98
CA GLY A 38 3.21 9.09 -13.10
C GLY A 38 3.98 9.79 -14.23
N GLU A 39 3.62 11.04 -14.54
CA GLU A 39 4.34 11.87 -15.53
C GLU A 39 5.78 12.14 -15.12
N GLU A 40 6.01 12.47 -13.85
CA GLU A 40 7.34 12.72 -13.32
C GLU A 40 8.21 11.46 -13.31
N TYR A 41 7.66 10.31 -12.88
CA TYR A 41 8.41 9.05 -12.90
C TYR A 41 8.71 8.58 -14.32
N ARG A 42 7.80 8.82 -15.28
CA ARG A 42 8.09 8.58 -16.69
C ARG A 42 9.28 9.41 -17.18
N ARG A 43 9.33 10.70 -16.82
CA ARG A 43 10.44 11.61 -17.19
C ARG A 43 11.77 11.16 -16.59
N LEU A 44 11.74 10.59 -15.38
CA LEU A 44 12.90 10.07 -14.67
C LEU A 44 13.26 8.62 -15.03
N ALA A 45 12.58 8.02 -16.02
CA ALA A 45 12.73 6.59 -16.35
C ALA A 45 12.52 5.63 -15.14
N GLY A 46 11.72 6.05 -14.15
CA GLY A 46 11.37 5.28 -12.96
C GLY A 46 9.97 4.69 -13.02
N TRP A 47 9.67 3.84 -12.04
CA TRP A 47 8.32 3.33 -11.74
C TRP A 47 7.91 3.73 -10.33
N VAL A 48 6.62 3.98 -10.10
CA VAL A 48 6.11 4.36 -8.78
C VAL A 48 4.98 3.45 -8.33
N VAL A 49 4.99 3.06 -7.06
CA VAL A 49 3.83 2.51 -6.35
C VAL A 49 3.24 3.61 -5.48
N VAL A 50 2.05 4.07 -5.85
CA VAL A 50 1.37 5.16 -5.14
C VAL A 50 0.61 4.63 -3.93
N LYS A 51 0.73 5.32 -2.79
CA LYS A 51 0.13 4.97 -1.51
C LYS A 51 -0.80 6.07 -1.02
N SER A 52 -1.87 5.65 -0.35
CA SER A 52 -2.80 6.52 0.38
C SER A 52 -3.15 5.87 1.73
N HIS A 53 -3.25 6.67 2.78
CA HIS A 53 -3.77 6.24 4.08
C HIS A 53 -5.30 6.22 4.12
N LEU A 54 -5.97 6.80 3.11
CA LEU A 54 -7.42 6.96 3.08
C LEU A 54 -8.12 5.85 2.28
N ALA A 55 -7.59 5.49 1.12
CA ALA A 55 -8.26 4.57 0.18
C ALA A 55 -7.25 3.73 -0.60
N SER A 56 -7.71 2.63 -1.20
CA SER A 56 -6.91 1.86 -2.16
C SER A 56 -6.58 2.71 -3.39
N THR A 57 -5.33 2.67 -3.85
CA THR A 57 -4.86 3.40 -5.03
C THR A 57 -4.80 2.54 -6.29
N THR A 58 -5.13 1.25 -6.18
CA THR A 58 -5.00 0.25 -7.27
C THR A 58 -5.84 0.59 -8.50
N ALA A 59 -7.11 1.00 -8.32
CA ALA A 59 -8.00 1.39 -9.42
C ALA A 59 -7.51 2.65 -10.16
N VAL A 60 -7.11 3.69 -9.42
CA VAL A 60 -6.58 4.93 -10.05
C VAL A 60 -5.22 4.70 -10.71
N ALA A 61 -4.40 3.79 -10.16
CA ALA A 61 -3.15 3.39 -10.78
C ALA A 61 -3.41 2.64 -12.10
N TRP A 62 -4.45 1.79 -12.17
CA TRP A 62 -4.85 1.15 -13.42
C TRP A 62 -5.27 2.17 -14.49
N GLU A 63 -6.09 3.16 -14.13
CA GLU A 63 -6.44 4.27 -15.03
C GLU A 63 -5.20 5.06 -15.51
N ALA A 64 -4.23 5.30 -14.63
CA ALA A 64 -2.97 5.94 -15.00
C ALA A 64 -2.16 5.10 -16.00
N ARG A 65 -2.10 3.77 -15.81
CA ARG A 65 -1.47 2.84 -16.75
C ARG A 65 -2.16 2.83 -18.11
N ARG A 66 -3.49 3.00 -18.16
CA ARG A 66 -4.23 3.16 -19.43
C ARG A 66 -3.80 4.37 -20.24
N ARG A 67 -3.14 5.35 -19.60
CA ARG A 67 -2.52 6.52 -20.25
C ARG A 67 -1.01 6.34 -20.52
N GLY A 68 -0.47 5.14 -20.33
CA GLY A 68 0.94 4.81 -20.53
C GLY A 68 1.87 5.31 -19.42
N LEU A 69 1.34 5.58 -18.21
CA LEU A 69 2.15 6.02 -17.07
C LEU A 69 2.70 4.82 -16.26
N PRO A 70 3.94 4.90 -15.74
CA PRO A 70 4.60 3.81 -15.01
C PRO A 70 4.17 3.78 -13.53
N VAL A 71 2.89 3.52 -13.29
CA VAL A 71 2.27 3.61 -11.96
C VAL A 71 1.68 2.26 -11.55
N SER A 72 1.93 1.84 -10.32
CA SER A 72 1.25 0.76 -9.60
C SER A 72 0.55 1.29 -8.35
N GLY A 73 -0.46 0.56 -7.87
CA GLY A 73 -1.16 0.95 -6.65
C GLY A 73 -0.84 0.06 -5.46
N SER A 74 -1.38 0.45 -4.32
CA SER A 74 -1.31 -0.25 -3.06
C SER A 74 -2.61 -0.06 -2.28
N VAL A 75 -2.75 -0.79 -1.18
CA VAL A 75 -3.76 -0.50 -0.16
C VAL A 75 -3.09 -0.51 1.21
N VAL A 76 -3.50 0.42 2.07
CA VAL A 76 -3.16 0.41 3.49
C VAL A 76 -4.40 -0.04 4.23
N LEU A 77 -4.31 -1.10 5.02
CA LEU A 77 -5.43 -1.75 5.71
C LEU A 77 -5.92 -0.94 6.93
N ASN A 78 -6.04 0.37 6.77
CA ASN A 78 -6.65 1.28 7.74
C ASN A 78 -8.18 1.13 7.72
N HIS A 79 -8.84 1.58 8.77
CA HIS A 79 -10.29 1.43 8.95
C HIS A 79 -11.11 1.98 7.75
N LEU A 80 -10.79 3.18 7.27
CA LEU A 80 -11.50 3.80 6.14
C LEU A 80 -11.23 3.12 4.78
N ALA A 81 -10.19 2.29 4.69
CA ALA A 81 -9.87 1.51 3.50
C ALA A 81 -10.36 0.05 3.57
N GLY A 82 -11.12 -0.30 4.62
CA GLY A 82 -11.70 -1.64 4.81
C GLY A 82 -11.11 -2.43 5.99
N GLY A 83 -9.97 -2.02 6.52
CA GLY A 83 -9.33 -2.66 7.68
C GLY A 83 -8.65 -4.00 7.38
N LEU A 84 -8.37 -4.76 8.44
CA LEU A 84 -7.79 -6.10 8.35
C LEU A 84 -8.85 -7.10 7.88
N ASP A 85 -9.04 -7.18 6.57
CA ASP A 85 -9.98 -8.09 5.92
C ASP A 85 -9.33 -8.66 4.65
N PRO A 86 -9.23 -9.99 4.50
CA PRO A 86 -8.71 -10.63 3.29
C PRO A 86 -9.35 -10.14 2.00
N ARG A 87 -10.64 -9.81 2.03
CA ARG A 87 -11.40 -9.33 0.86
C ARG A 87 -10.88 -7.98 0.36
N VAL A 88 -10.26 -7.17 1.21
CA VAL A 88 -9.60 -5.91 0.82
C VAL A 88 -8.32 -6.21 0.03
N VAL A 89 -7.60 -7.27 0.37
CA VAL A 89 -6.42 -7.76 -0.37
C VAL A 89 -6.84 -8.27 -1.74
N GLU A 90 -7.87 -9.11 -1.79
CA GLU A 90 -8.46 -9.61 -3.04
C GLU A 90 -8.92 -8.47 -3.94
N GLN A 91 -9.68 -7.52 -3.39
CA GLN A 91 -10.15 -6.35 -4.13
C GLN A 91 -8.98 -5.55 -4.69
N ALA A 92 -7.93 -5.31 -3.90
CA ALA A 92 -6.74 -4.60 -4.36
C ALA A 92 -6.06 -5.29 -5.55
N VAL A 93 -5.97 -6.62 -5.55
CA VAL A 93 -5.46 -7.39 -6.69
C VAL A 93 -6.37 -7.24 -7.91
N LEU A 94 -7.69 -7.41 -7.73
CA LEU A 94 -8.65 -7.35 -8.82
C LEU A 94 -8.68 -5.96 -9.48
N THR A 95 -8.69 -4.88 -8.69
CA THR A 95 -8.71 -3.50 -9.20
C THR A 95 -7.35 -3.01 -9.69
N HIS A 96 -6.26 -3.68 -9.32
CA HIS A 96 -4.96 -3.45 -9.94
C HIS A 96 -4.89 -4.02 -11.36
N GLY A 97 -5.76 -4.96 -11.70
CA GLY A 97 -5.85 -5.51 -13.04
C GLY A 97 -4.71 -6.47 -13.40
N PRO A 98 -4.93 -7.33 -14.40
CA PRO A 98 -4.00 -8.40 -14.76
C PRO A 98 -2.80 -7.93 -15.58
N ASP A 99 -2.81 -6.68 -16.05
CA ASP A 99 -1.85 -6.11 -17.00
C ASP A 99 -0.67 -5.39 -16.33
N SER A 100 -0.71 -5.23 -14.99
CA SER A 100 0.38 -4.57 -14.29
C SER A 100 1.60 -5.49 -14.14
N PRO A 101 2.80 -5.04 -14.54
CA PRO A 101 4.01 -5.82 -14.39
C PRO A 101 4.64 -5.72 -12.99
N VAL A 102 4.12 -4.85 -12.13
CA VAL A 102 4.56 -4.70 -10.72
C VAL A 102 3.41 -5.04 -9.81
N ARG A 103 3.65 -5.96 -8.85
CA ARG A 103 2.68 -6.38 -7.83
C ARG A 103 2.20 -5.18 -7.00
N PRO A 104 0.92 -5.12 -6.60
CA PRO A 104 0.46 -4.12 -5.66
C PRO A 104 1.03 -4.40 -4.27
N LEU A 105 1.26 -3.33 -3.50
CA LEU A 105 1.67 -3.44 -2.10
C LEU A 105 0.45 -3.47 -1.17
N ILE A 106 0.50 -4.34 -0.17
CA ILE A 106 -0.50 -4.47 0.88
C ILE A 106 0.15 -4.07 2.19
N TYR A 107 -0.16 -2.89 2.69
CA TYR A 107 0.37 -2.43 3.96
C TYR A 107 -0.57 -2.81 5.10
N LEU A 108 -0.03 -3.44 6.13
CA LEU A 108 -0.67 -3.48 7.44
C LEU A 108 -0.96 -2.04 7.95
N PRO A 109 -1.88 -1.87 8.92
CA PRO A 109 -2.31 -0.56 9.39
C PRO A 109 -1.15 0.41 9.68
N THR A 110 -1.32 1.67 9.27
CA THR A 110 -0.34 2.75 9.51
C THR A 110 -0.90 3.84 10.42
N LEU A 111 -2.10 3.67 10.95
CA LEU A 111 -2.69 4.59 11.90
C LEU A 111 -2.71 3.88 13.24
N THR A 112 -1.89 4.35 14.17
CA THR A 112 -1.75 3.78 15.52
C THR A 112 -2.34 4.73 16.55
N GLY A 113 -3.55 5.26 16.36
CA GLY A 113 -4.30 6.03 17.38
C GLY A 113 -3.67 7.35 17.91
N HIS A 114 -2.41 7.64 17.60
CA HIS A 114 -1.71 8.83 18.09
C HIS A 114 -1.93 9.99 17.13
N ALA A 115 -2.86 10.88 17.50
CA ALA A 115 -3.09 12.15 16.82
C ALA A 115 -1.85 13.04 16.95
N HIS A 116 -0.95 12.97 15.96
CA HIS A 116 0.03 14.02 15.76
C HIS A 116 -0.70 15.16 15.03
N ALA A 117 -0.61 16.38 15.55
CA ALA A 117 -1.07 17.56 14.83
C ALA A 117 -0.34 17.59 13.48
N PRO A 118 -1.04 17.41 12.34
CA PRO A 118 -0.35 17.32 11.07
C PRO A 118 0.30 18.67 10.77
N SER A 119 1.56 18.65 10.35
CA SER A 119 2.25 19.83 9.82
C SER A 119 1.72 20.28 8.45
N GLN A 120 0.67 19.62 7.96
CA GLN A 120 0.08 19.76 6.64
C GLN A 120 -1.44 19.77 6.75
N ASP A 121 -2.09 20.45 5.82
CA ASP A 121 -3.56 20.50 5.76
C ASP A 121 -4.16 19.13 5.51
N ALA A 122 -5.25 18.83 6.21
CA ALA A 122 -6.08 17.68 5.90
C ALA A 122 -6.63 17.78 4.46
N PHE A 123 -6.74 16.65 3.77
CA PHE A 123 -7.34 16.62 2.43
C PHE A 123 -8.83 17.02 2.49
N HIS A 124 -9.53 16.53 3.51
CA HIS A 124 -10.91 16.83 3.82
C HIS A 124 -11.04 17.13 5.32
N PRO A 125 -11.80 18.17 5.73
CA PRO A 125 -11.84 18.63 7.13
C PRO A 125 -12.23 17.54 8.12
N ASP A 126 -13.14 16.65 7.73
CA ASP A 126 -13.65 15.59 8.62
C ASP A 126 -12.76 14.34 8.75
N ILE A 127 -11.66 14.23 7.98
CA ILE A 127 -10.86 12.97 7.96
C ILE A 127 -10.31 12.64 9.34
N GLY A 128 -9.82 13.63 10.08
CA GLY A 128 -9.21 13.41 11.39
C GLY A 128 -10.18 12.75 12.38
N ALA A 129 -11.44 13.20 12.40
CA ALA A 129 -12.47 12.64 13.27
C ALA A 129 -12.86 11.19 12.92
N ARG A 130 -12.52 10.72 11.72
CA ARG A 130 -12.87 9.37 11.23
C ARG A 130 -11.66 8.42 11.16
N SER A 131 -10.47 8.91 11.52
CA SER A 131 -9.23 8.16 11.45
C SER A 131 -9.02 7.32 12.72
N VAL A 132 -9.58 6.11 12.74
CA VAL A 132 -9.39 5.15 13.82
C VAL A 132 -8.23 4.22 13.50
N GLY A 133 -7.35 4.01 14.49
CA GLY A 133 -6.24 3.07 14.36
C GLY A 133 -6.69 1.62 14.49
N ILE A 134 -6.02 0.72 13.78
CA ILE A 134 -6.25 -0.73 13.86
C ILE A 134 -4.98 -1.38 14.42
N ARG A 135 -5.14 -2.21 15.44
CA ARG A 135 -4.04 -3.00 16.02
C ARG A 135 -3.81 -4.25 15.18
N VAL A 136 -2.56 -4.71 15.13
CA VAL A 136 -2.19 -5.96 14.46
C VAL A 136 -2.08 -7.14 15.41
N SER A 137 -1.88 -6.88 16.70
CA SER A 137 -1.79 -7.87 17.77
C SER A 137 -2.68 -7.50 18.97
N ASP A 138 -2.94 -8.48 19.84
CA ASP A 138 -3.56 -8.30 21.15
C ASP A 138 -2.58 -7.73 22.19
N ASP A 139 -3.06 -7.54 23.42
CA ASP A 139 -2.27 -6.95 24.53
C ASP A 139 -1.10 -7.84 24.97
N GLU A 140 -1.14 -9.13 24.67
CA GLU A 140 -0.05 -10.08 24.91
C GLU A 140 0.91 -10.20 23.71
N GLY A 141 0.68 -9.40 22.66
CA GLY A 141 1.51 -9.37 21.46
C GLY A 141 1.26 -10.54 20.50
N ARG A 142 0.19 -11.32 20.65
CA ARG A 142 -0.19 -12.33 19.66
C ARG A 142 -0.91 -11.66 18.50
N LEU A 143 -0.58 -12.04 17.27
CA LEU A 143 -1.27 -11.49 16.10
C LEU A 143 -2.77 -11.77 16.19
N LEU A 144 -3.58 -10.77 15.84
CA LEU A 144 -5.03 -10.93 15.77
C LEU A 144 -5.39 -11.98 14.70
N PRO A 145 -6.49 -12.74 14.86
CA PRO A 145 -6.97 -13.67 13.83
C PRO A 145 -7.09 -13.00 12.45
N GLU A 146 -7.61 -11.79 12.39
CA GLU A 146 -7.78 -10.99 11.17
C GLU A 146 -6.43 -10.65 10.52
N THR A 147 -5.38 -10.41 11.32
CA THR A 147 -4.02 -10.20 10.81
C THR A 147 -3.48 -11.47 10.15
N VAL A 148 -3.69 -12.63 10.78
CA VAL A 148 -3.26 -13.93 10.25
C VAL A 148 -4.01 -14.27 8.96
N GLU A 149 -5.32 -14.02 8.91
CA GLU A 149 -6.14 -14.22 7.69
C GLU A 149 -5.65 -13.34 6.53
N VAL A 150 -5.32 -12.07 6.78
CA VAL A 150 -4.72 -11.17 5.78
C VAL A 150 -3.36 -11.69 5.30
N ILE A 151 -2.52 -12.19 6.20
CA ILE A 151 -1.22 -12.78 5.87
C ILE A 151 -1.41 -14.01 4.98
N ALA A 152 -2.34 -14.90 5.32
CA ALA A 152 -2.68 -16.07 4.51
C ALA A 152 -3.15 -15.66 3.10
N ALA A 153 -4.04 -14.67 3.00
CA ALA A 153 -4.46 -14.14 1.70
C ALA A 153 -3.29 -13.57 0.88
N CYS A 154 -2.32 -12.92 1.53
CA CYS A 154 -1.12 -12.44 0.85
C CYS A 154 -0.19 -13.56 0.36
N ALA A 155 -0.27 -14.76 0.94
CA ALA A 155 0.48 -15.93 0.46
C ALA A 155 -0.11 -16.48 -0.85
N ASP A 156 -1.44 -16.47 -0.97
CA ASP A 156 -2.16 -17.00 -2.13
C ASP A 156 -2.25 -16.01 -3.31
N LEU A 157 -1.98 -14.73 -3.07
CA LEU A 157 -2.15 -13.65 -4.05
C LEU A 157 -0.82 -13.06 -4.55
N PRO A 158 -0.79 -12.50 -5.78
CA PRO A 158 0.43 -11.93 -6.37
C PRO A 158 0.72 -10.53 -5.81
N VAL A 159 0.92 -10.43 -4.51
CA VAL A 159 1.12 -9.17 -3.78
C VAL A 159 2.51 -9.10 -3.13
N VAL A 160 2.82 -7.94 -2.56
CA VAL A 160 3.93 -7.73 -1.62
C VAL A 160 3.33 -7.29 -0.30
N LEU A 161 3.58 -8.04 0.78
CA LEU A 161 3.16 -7.67 2.13
C LEU A 161 4.13 -6.64 2.71
N ALA A 162 3.60 -5.54 3.24
CA ALA A 162 4.36 -4.48 3.89
C ALA A 162 3.90 -4.33 5.35
N THR A 163 4.86 -4.22 6.28
CA THR A 163 4.59 -4.33 7.73
C THR A 163 3.88 -3.11 8.34
N GLY A 164 3.64 -2.03 7.61
CA GLY A 164 2.95 -0.84 8.12
C GLY A 164 3.71 -0.13 9.24
N HIS A 165 2.98 0.39 10.24
CA HIS A 165 3.57 1.04 11.44
C HIS A 165 3.55 0.09 12.67
N CYS A 166 3.95 -1.16 12.48
CA CYS A 166 4.18 -2.09 13.59
C CYS A 166 5.41 -1.69 14.41
N VAL A 167 5.38 -1.93 15.72
CA VAL A 167 6.61 -1.86 16.54
C VAL A 167 7.52 -3.05 16.24
N ARG A 168 8.79 -3.01 16.65
CA ARG A 168 9.79 -4.05 16.32
C ARG A 168 9.30 -5.47 16.58
N ASP A 169 8.73 -5.68 17.75
CA ASP A 169 8.24 -6.96 18.22
C ASP A 169 7.04 -7.48 17.42
N GLU A 170 6.15 -6.58 16.99
CA GLU A 170 5.04 -6.90 16.09
C GLU A 170 5.56 -7.20 14.68
N VAL A 171 6.54 -6.43 14.18
CA VAL A 171 7.19 -6.65 12.88
C VAL A 171 7.77 -8.06 12.81
N MET A 172 8.52 -8.48 13.82
CA MET A 172 9.14 -9.81 13.83
C MET A 172 8.08 -10.91 13.79
N ARG A 173 7.01 -10.79 14.60
CA ARG A 173 5.90 -11.76 14.61
C ARG A 173 5.15 -11.80 13.28
N VAL A 174 4.92 -10.66 12.64
CA VAL A 174 4.33 -10.57 11.29
C VAL A 174 5.22 -11.28 10.28
N VAL A 175 6.54 -11.05 10.32
CA VAL A 175 7.49 -11.68 9.39
C VAL A 175 7.52 -13.19 9.60
N ASP A 176 7.61 -13.66 10.85
CA ASP A 176 7.62 -15.09 11.18
C ASP A 176 6.32 -15.76 10.67
N CYS A 177 5.16 -15.18 11.00
CA CYS A 177 3.86 -15.67 10.54
C CYS A 177 3.75 -15.67 9.00
N ALA A 178 4.24 -14.63 8.34
CA ALA A 178 4.24 -14.53 6.88
C ALA A 178 5.14 -15.58 6.23
N VAL A 179 6.30 -15.86 6.81
CA VAL A 179 7.20 -16.93 6.35
C VAL A 179 6.55 -18.31 6.55
N GLU A 180 5.94 -18.55 7.70
CA GLU A 180 5.22 -19.80 8.00
C GLU A 180 4.06 -20.07 7.01
N HIS A 181 3.33 -19.03 6.61
CA HIS A 181 2.25 -19.13 5.61
C HIS A 181 2.74 -19.14 4.16
N GLY A 182 4.04 -18.96 3.91
CA GLY A 182 4.62 -19.00 2.57
C GLY A 182 4.46 -17.71 1.75
N VAL A 183 4.31 -16.55 2.41
CA VAL A 183 4.25 -15.24 1.74
C VAL A 183 5.53 -15.01 0.93
N SER A 184 5.39 -14.94 -0.38
CA SER A 184 6.53 -14.91 -1.30
C SER A 184 7.35 -13.62 -1.26
N ARG A 185 6.76 -12.48 -0.90
CA ARG A 185 7.41 -11.15 -0.94
C ARG A 185 6.96 -10.31 0.26
N ILE A 186 7.94 -9.88 1.05
CA ILE A 186 7.73 -9.11 2.27
C ILE A 186 8.65 -7.88 2.22
N VAL A 187 8.14 -6.73 2.63
CA VAL A 187 8.90 -5.49 2.84
C VAL A 187 8.69 -5.03 4.29
N VAL A 188 9.78 -4.92 5.03
CA VAL A 188 9.75 -4.27 6.36
C VAL A 188 9.76 -2.76 6.15
N THR A 189 8.67 -2.10 6.54
CA THR A 189 8.54 -0.64 6.42
C THR A 189 8.92 0.06 7.71
N HIS A 190 9.33 1.33 7.59
CA HIS A 190 9.64 2.20 8.74
C HIS A 190 10.74 1.65 9.68
N ALA A 191 11.69 0.85 9.15
CA ALA A 191 12.74 0.20 9.94
C ALA A 191 13.67 1.14 10.74
N THR A 192 13.60 2.45 10.49
CA THR A 192 14.38 3.49 11.20
C THR A 192 13.49 4.48 11.96
N HIS A 193 12.20 4.18 12.14
CA HIS A 193 11.29 5.05 12.87
C HIS A 193 11.48 4.88 14.39
N PRO A 194 11.38 5.95 15.22
CA PRO A 194 11.59 5.85 16.67
C PRO A 194 10.65 4.89 17.41
N SER A 195 9.56 4.47 16.78
CA SER A 195 8.64 3.45 17.31
C SER A 195 9.10 2.01 17.01
N SER A 196 10.29 1.84 16.41
CA SER A 196 10.92 0.56 16.11
C SER A 196 11.97 0.16 17.15
N ASP A 197 12.06 0.89 18.28
CA ASP A 197 12.84 0.51 19.47
C ASP A 197 12.07 -0.49 20.34
#